data_AF-A0A0C9V8E8-F1
#
_entry.id   AF-A0A0C9V8E8-F1
#
_cell.length_a   1.000
_cell.length_b   1.000
_cell.length_c   1.000
_cell.angle_alpha   90.00
_cell.angle_beta   90.00
_cell.angle_gamma   90.00
#
_symmetry.space_group_name_H-M   'P 1'
#
loop_
_entity.id
_entity.type
_entity.pdbx_description
1 polymer ?
#
loop_
_entity_poly.entity_id
_entity_poly.type
_entity_poly.pdbx_seq_one_letter_code
_entity_poly.pdbx_strand_id
1 'polypeptide(L)'
;TTLKGYVVPMLLTDGSNWSTWKAKTLKTLQATKGVARHLEGTTRKPPPLPTIKEEAQGLLDDDEDEKLKKLKKCWDKYEHREGVIWAQVYSTIPASILIEIKNKNTAKKMWDALCSKFEEQEPITKVDVWKRMYVLKWEDELEVEEHIAKLMSLKEYNTLVYLICSH
;
A
#
# COMPACT_ATOMS: atom_id res chain seq x y z
N THR A 1 4.67 21.55 17.13
CA THR A 1 5.64 20.81 16.31
C THR A 1 4.89 20.03 15.25
N THR A 2 4.76 20.61 14.07
CA THR A 2 4.03 20.02 12.94
C THR A 2 4.85 18.83 12.45
N LEU A 3 4.43 17.60 12.76
CA LEU A 3 4.98 16.40 12.12
C LEU A 3 4.80 16.62 10.61
N LYS A 4 5.91 16.86 9.92
CA LYS A 4 5.97 16.95 8.46
C LYS A 4 5.39 15.63 7.96
N GLY A 5 4.10 15.65 7.59
CA GLY A 5 3.37 14.44 7.20
C GLY A 5 4.19 13.70 6.17
N TYR A 6 4.38 12.39 6.36
CA TYR A 6 5.14 11.58 5.44
C TYR A 6 4.46 11.63 4.07
N VAL A 7 4.91 12.55 3.20
CA VAL A 7 4.38 12.69 1.85
C VAL A 7 4.79 11.45 1.08
N VAL A 8 3.80 10.61 0.80
CA VAL A 8 3.94 9.46 -0.08
C VAL A 8 3.96 10.02 -1.51
N PRO A 9 5.05 9.85 -2.27
CA PRO A 9 5.11 10.31 -3.66
C PRO A 9 4.14 9.50 -4.52
N MET A 10 3.86 9.97 -5.73
CA MET A 10 3.09 9.17 -6.68
C MET A 10 3.93 7.97 -7.16
N LEU A 11 3.32 6.78 -7.24
CA LEU A 11 3.94 5.59 -7.79
C LEU A 11 4.17 5.80 -9.29
N LEU A 12 5.38 5.51 -9.77
CA LEU A 12 5.67 5.59 -11.20
C LEU A 12 5.15 4.34 -11.90
N THR A 13 4.66 4.50 -13.14
CA THR A 13 4.09 3.41 -13.93
C THR A 13 5.10 2.32 -14.28
N ASP A 14 6.39 2.67 -14.33
CA ASP A 14 7.51 1.76 -14.57
C ASP A 14 8.00 1.06 -13.30
N GLY A 15 7.44 1.40 -12.12
CA GLY A 15 7.85 0.84 -10.85
C GLY A 15 9.21 1.32 -10.32
N SER A 16 9.86 2.30 -10.98
CA SER A 16 11.22 2.74 -10.62
C SER A 16 11.33 3.34 -9.21
N ASN A 17 10.22 3.72 -8.59
CA ASN A 17 10.19 4.18 -7.19
C ASN A 17 9.43 3.22 -6.26
N TRP A 18 9.12 1.99 -6.70
CA TRP A 18 8.31 1.01 -5.96
C TRP A 18 8.80 0.79 -4.53
N SER A 19 10.09 0.49 -4.36
CA SER A 19 10.68 0.24 -3.03
C SER A 19 10.47 1.41 -2.06
N THR A 20 10.77 2.64 -2.50
CA THR A 20 10.61 3.85 -1.69
C THR A 20 9.14 4.17 -1.44
N TRP A 21 8.29 3.99 -2.45
CA TRP A 21 6.84 4.18 -2.34
C TRP A 21 6.25 3.20 -1.32
N LYS A 22 6.55 1.90 -1.47
CA LYS A 22 6.07 0.82 -0.58
C LYS A 22 6.45 1.11 0.86
N ALA A 23 7.72 1.43 1.13
CA ALA A 23 8.21 1.73 2.47
C ALA A 23 7.48 2.92 3.11
N LYS A 24 7.29 4.02 2.35
CA LYS A 24 6.57 5.21 2.84
C LYS A 24 5.09 4.93 3.08
N THR A 25 4.42 4.27 2.13
CA THR A 25 3.00 3.90 2.26
C THR A 25 2.79 2.99 3.47
N LEU A 26 3.66 1.99 3.67
CA LEU A 26 3.57 1.10 4.82
C LEU A 26 3.68 1.87 6.14
N LYS A 27 4.64 2.80 6.25
CA LYS A 27 4.83 3.62 7.45
C LYS A 27 3.64 4.55 7.71
N THR A 28 3.07 5.16 6.68
CA THR A 28 1.86 5.99 6.78
C THR A 28 0.65 5.17 7.26
N LEU A 29 0.46 3.97 6.72
CA LEU A 29 -0.64 3.09 7.12
C LEU A 29 -0.43 2.51 8.53
N GLN A 30 0.80 2.18 8.90
CA GLN A 30 1.16 1.72 10.26
C GLN A 30 0.96 2.82 11.32
N ALA A 31 1.22 4.08 10.97
CA ALA A 31 0.94 5.21 11.85
C ALA A 31 -0.57 5.40 12.10
N THR A 32 -1.42 4.83 11.25
CA THR A 32 -2.88 4.92 11.39
C THR A 32 -3.41 3.80 12.29
N LYS A 33 -4.05 4.18 13.40
CA LYS A 33 -4.50 3.25 14.43
C LYS A 33 -5.45 2.18 13.88
N GLY A 34 -5.05 0.91 14.00
CA GLY A 34 -5.90 -0.24 13.68
C GLY A 34 -5.93 -0.61 12.19
N VAL A 35 -5.14 0.05 11.35
CA VAL A 35 -5.06 -0.21 9.89
C VAL A 35 -4.08 -1.33 9.55
N ALA A 36 -2.94 -1.43 10.25
CA ALA A 36 -1.89 -2.42 9.96
C ALA A 36 -2.40 -3.88 9.85
N ARG A 37 -3.34 -4.29 10.72
CA ARG A 37 -3.90 -5.65 10.72
C ARG A 37 -4.74 -5.98 9.48
N HIS A 38 -5.29 -4.97 8.80
CA HIS A 38 -6.02 -5.16 7.56
C HIS A 38 -5.08 -5.45 6.38
N LEU A 39 -3.88 -4.83 6.37
CA LEU A 39 -2.83 -5.11 5.38
C LEU A 39 -2.25 -6.52 5.57
N GLU A 40 -1.99 -6.93 6.82
CA GLU A 40 -1.49 -8.28 7.13
C GLU A 40 -2.55 -9.37 6.85
N GLY A 41 -3.83 -9.00 6.81
CA GLY A 41 -4.95 -9.94 6.72
C GLY A 41 -5.28 -10.65 8.03
N THR A 42 -4.75 -10.16 9.15
CA THR A 42 -5.01 -10.72 10.48
C THR A 42 -6.33 -10.20 11.05
N THR A 43 -6.89 -9.12 10.48
CA THR A 43 -8.23 -8.66 10.81
C THR A 43 -9.28 -9.65 10.31
N ARG A 44 -10.10 -10.15 11.24
CA ARG A 44 -11.30 -10.94 10.90
C ARG A 44 -12.39 -10.01 10.37
N LYS A 45 -12.92 -10.33 9.19
CA LYS A 45 -14.12 -9.70 8.64
C LYS A 45 -15.30 -9.96 9.60
N PRO A 46 -16.10 -8.93 9.95
CA PRO A 46 -17.26 -9.12 10.81
C PRO A 46 -18.25 -10.13 10.18
N PRO A 47 -19.03 -10.85 11.00
CA PRO A 47 -20.10 -11.72 10.51
C PRO A 47 -21.09 -10.95 9.63
N PRO A 48 -21.68 -11.58 8.60
CA PRO A 48 -22.68 -10.91 7.76
C PRO A 48 -23.82 -10.36 8.62
N LEU A 49 -24.31 -9.17 8.27
CA LEU A 49 -25.48 -8.60 8.92
C LEU A 49 -26.68 -9.53 8.67
N PRO A 50 -27.48 -9.86 9.71
CA PRO A 50 -28.67 -10.66 9.52
C PRO A 50 -29.66 -9.93 8.62
N THR A 51 -30.28 -10.64 7.69
CA THR A 51 -31.37 -10.13 6.87
C THR A 51 -32.64 -10.07 7.72
N ILE A 52 -32.90 -8.92 8.33
CA ILE A 52 -34.15 -8.65 9.03
C ILE A 52 -35.11 -8.11 8.00
N LYS A 53 -36.27 -8.76 7.82
CA LYS A 53 -37.35 -8.22 6.98
C LYS A 53 -37.86 -6.93 7.64
N GLU A 54 -38.14 -5.88 6.87
CA GLU A 54 -38.59 -4.57 7.40
C GLU A 54 -39.80 -4.69 8.34
N GLU A 55 -40.66 -5.66 8.07
CA GLU A 55 -41.85 -6.02 8.86
C GLU A 55 -41.54 -6.66 10.24
N ALA A 56 -40.32 -7.14 10.47
CA ALA A 56 -39.84 -7.63 11.78
C ALA A 56 -39.02 -6.57 12.55
N GLN A 57 -38.81 -5.40 11.96
CA GLN A 57 -37.96 -4.34 12.50
C GLN A 57 -38.72 -3.57 13.60
N GLY A 58 -38.74 -4.16 14.80
CA GLY A 58 -39.53 -3.70 15.95
C GLY A 58 -40.05 -4.84 16.83
N LEU A 59 -39.90 -6.09 16.38
CA LEU A 59 -40.21 -7.30 17.16
C LEU A 59 -38.96 -7.93 17.81
N LEU A 60 -37.78 -7.34 17.62
CA LEU A 60 -36.55 -7.78 18.26
C LEU A 60 -36.62 -7.48 19.75
N ASP A 61 -36.16 -8.42 20.58
CA ASP A 61 -35.96 -8.14 21.99
C ASP A 61 -34.80 -7.14 22.21
N ASP A 62 -34.72 -6.57 23.43
CA ASP A 62 -33.70 -5.58 23.78
C ASP A 62 -32.26 -6.12 23.59
N ASP A 63 -32.04 -7.43 23.82
CA ASP A 63 -30.73 -8.08 23.71
C ASP A 63 -30.33 -8.28 22.23
N GLU A 64 -31.28 -8.66 21.37
CA GLU A 64 -31.10 -8.82 19.93
C GLU A 64 -30.82 -7.48 19.24
N ASP A 65 -31.53 -6.42 19.61
CA ASP A 65 -31.28 -5.07 19.09
C ASP A 65 -29.91 -4.55 19.54
N GLU A 66 -29.52 -4.78 20.81
CA GLU A 66 -28.19 -4.41 21.29
C GLU A 66 -27.07 -5.17 20.54
N LYS A 67 -27.27 -6.47 20.27
CA LYS A 67 -26.34 -7.29 19.49
C LYS A 67 -26.24 -6.81 18.03
N LEU A 68 -27.36 -6.44 17.41
CA LEU A 68 -27.39 -5.89 16.06
C LEU A 68 -26.66 -4.54 15.98
N LYS A 69 -26.90 -3.64 16.94
CA LYS A 69 -26.18 -2.36 17.06
C LYS A 69 -24.68 -2.55 17.22
N LYS A 70 -24.26 -3.49 18.06
CA LYS A 70 -22.84 -3.86 18.23
C LYS A 70 -22.24 -4.39 16.92
N LEU A 71 -22.96 -5.25 16.21
CA LEU A 71 -22.50 -5.81 14.93
C LEU A 71 -22.37 -4.74 13.83
N LYS A 72 -23.35 -3.85 13.68
CA LYS A 72 -23.29 -2.70 12.74
C LYS A 72 -22.07 -1.81 13.03
N LYS A 73 -21.85 -1.46 14.30
CA LYS A 73 -20.68 -0.69 14.72
C LYS A 73 -19.35 -1.39 14.44
N CYS A 74 -19.32 -2.73 14.47
CA CYS A 74 -18.16 -3.51 14.06
C CYS A 74 -17.92 -3.45 12.55
N TRP A 75 -18.98 -3.49 11.74
CA TRP A 75 -18.93 -3.29 10.30
C TRP A 75 -18.42 -1.89 9.94
N ASP A 76 -19.01 -0.83 10.50
CA ASP A 76 -18.60 0.55 10.22
C ASP A 76 -17.10 0.76 10.48
N LYS A 77 -16.60 0.21 11.59
CA LYS A 77 -15.17 0.27 11.94
C LYS A 77 -14.30 -0.50 10.95
N TYR A 78 -14.75 -1.67 10.50
CA TYR A 78 -14.02 -2.49 9.54
C TYR A 78 -13.95 -1.78 8.19
N GLU A 79 -15.08 -1.33 7.67
CA GLU A 79 -15.19 -0.63 6.37
C GLU A 79 -14.44 0.69 6.38
N HIS A 80 -14.52 1.46 7.46
CA HIS A 80 -13.75 2.69 7.59
C HIS A 80 -12.25 2.43 7.46
N ARG A 81 -11.72 1.39 8.11
CA ARG A 81 -10.29 1.05 8.06
C ARG A 81 -9.84 0.52 6.70
N GLU A 82 -10.65 -0.32 6.06
CA GLU A 82 -10.43 -0.68 4.66
C GLU A 82 -10.39 0.58 3.80
N GLY A 83 -11.40 1.44 3.91
CA GLY A 83 -11.53 2.67 3.13
C GLY A 83 -10.34 3.63 3.28
N VAL A 84 -9.75 3.73 4.47
CA VAL A 84 -8.53 4.51 4.69
C VAL A 84 -7.35 3.96 3.87
N ILE A 85 -7.18 2.62 3.82
CA ILE A 85 -6.13 2.00 3.00
C ILE A 85 -6.38 2.27 1.53
N TRP A 86 -7.60 2.04 1.06
CA TRP A 86 -8.00 2.28 -0.32
C TRP A 86 -7.74 3.74 -0.73
N ALA A 87 -8.17 4.71 0.09
CA ALA A 87 -7.97 6.12 -0.18
C ALA A 87 -6.48 6.52 -0.25
N GLN A 88 -5.67 6.01 0.68
CA GLN A 88 -4.23 6.29 0.69
C GLN A 88 -3.53 5.73 -0.54
N VAL A 89 -3.89 4.52 -0.97
CA VAL A 89 -3.30 3.89 -2.14
C VAL A 89 -3.80 4.56 -3.42
N TYR A 90 -5.11 4.75 -3.57
CA TYR A 90 -5.70 5.36 -4.77
C TYR A 90 -5.25 6.80 -5.02
N SER A 91 -5.00 7.58 -3.96
CA SER A 91 -4.48 8.95 -4.11
C SER A 91 -3.03 9.00 -4.58
N THR A 92 -2.29 7.89 -4.50
CA THR A 92 -0.84 7.86 -4.76
C THR A 92 -0.45 6.92 -5.89
N ILE A 93 -1.40 6.32 -6.61
CA ILE A 93 -1.15 5.48 -7.78
C ILE A 93 -1.68 6.12 -9.08
N PRO A 94 -1.01 5.86 -10.22
CA PRO A 94 -1.53 6.15 -11.56
C PRO A 94 -2.85 5.43 -11.86
N ALA A 95 -3.67 6.06 -12.71
CA ALA A 95 -4.96 5.52 -13.12
C ALA A 95 -4.86 4.15 -13.82
N SER A 96 -3.77 3.89 -14.55
CA SER A 96 -3.52 2.60 -15.20
C SER A 96 -3.46 1.45 -14.19
N ILE A 97 -2.71 1.63 -13.09
CA ILE A 97 -2.60 0.64 -12.01
C ILE A 97 -3.92 0.51 -11.26
N LEU A 98 -4.61 1.63 -11.02
CA LEU A 98 -5.92 1.62 -10.35
C LEU A 98 -6.92 0.72 -11.09
N ILE A 99 -6.99 0.80 -12.42
CA ILE A 99 -7.90 -0.02 -13.24
C ILE A 99 -7.65 -1.52 -13.04
N GLU A 100 -6.40 -1.93 -12.84
CA GLU A 100 -6.04 -3.33 -12.62
C GLU A 100 -6.42 -3.83 -11.22
N ILE A 101 -6.29 -2.99 -10.19
CA ILE A 101 -6.48 -3.38 -8.78
C ILE A 101 -7.89 -3.12 -8.24
N LYS A 102 -8.72 -2.32 -8.93
CA LYS A 102 -10.04 -1.88 -8.41
C LYS A 102 -11.03 -3.00 -8.11
N ASN A 103 -10.87 -4.17 -8.74
CA ASN A 103 -11.79 -5.31 -8.58
C ASN A 103 -11.40 -6.23 -7.41
N LYS A 104 -10.43 -5.85 -6.56
CA LYS A 104 -10.05 -6.64 -5.39
C LYS A 104 -11.04 -6.39 -4.25
N ASN A 105 -11.36 -7.44 -3.50
CA ASN A 105 -12.43 -7.42 -2.50
C ASN A 105 -11.97 -7.05 -1.07
N THR A 106 -10.66 -6.88 -0.85
CA THR A 106 -10.08 -6.58 0.46
C THR A 106 -8.76 -5.85 0.27
N ALA A 107 -8.43 -4.95 1.19
CA ALA A 107 -7.18 -4.19 1.20
C ALA A 107 -5.95 -5.09 1.13
N LYS A 108 -5.96 -6.24 1.82
CA LYS A 108 -4.91 -7.27 1.67
C LYS A 108 -4.72 -7.71 0.22
N LYS A 109 -5.80 -8.14 -0.45
CA LYS A 109 -5.70 -8.63 -1.84
C LYS A 109 -5.28 -7.54 -2.81
N MET A 110 -5.66 -6.29 -2.55
CA MET A 110 -5.16 -5.12 -3.29
C MET A 110 -3.66 -4.96 -3.06
N TRP A 111 -3.21 -5.01 -1.80
CA TRP A 111 -1.81 -4.87 -1.42
C TRP A 111 -0.93 -5.99 -1.99
N ASP A 112 -1.37 -7.24 -1.87
CA ASP A 112 -0.70 -8.42 -2.44
C ASP A 112 -0.57 -8.30 -3.96
N ALA A 113 -1.62 -7.84 -4.64
CA ALA A 113 -1.58 -7.65 -6.10
C ALA A 113 -0.58 -6.56 -6.53
N LEU A 114 -0.45 -5.48 -5.75
CA LEU A 114 0.58 -4.47 -5.98
C LEU A 114 1.98 -5.04 -5.75
N CYS A 115 2.17 -5.80 -4.66
CA CYS A 115 3.44 -6.45 -4.38
C CYS A 115 3.82 -7.41 -5.52
N SER A 116 2.93 -8.33 -5.92
CA SER A 116 3.19 -9.25 -7.04
C SER A 116 3.55 -8.52 -8.33
N LYS A 117 2.82 -7.45 -8.71
CA LYS A 117 3.08 -6.73 -9.97
C LYS A 117 4.51 -6.16 -10.06
N PHE A 118 5.02 -5.63 -8.96
CA PHE A 118 6.31 -4.94 -8.96
C PHE A 118 7.47 -5.80 -8.42
N GLU A 119 7.19 -6.78 -7.56
CA GLU A 119 8.20 -7.69 -7.00
C GLU A 119 8.52 -8.86 -7.93
N GLU A 120 7.58 -9.33 -8.76
CA GLU A 120 7.90 -10.29 -9.83
C GLU A 120 8.81 -9.66 -10.90
N GLN A 121 8.81 -8.32 -11.01
CA GLN A 121 9.72 -7.58 -11.88
C GLN A 121 11.11 -7.36 -11.25
N GLU A 122 11.33 -7.65 -9.97
CA GLU A 122 12.54 -7.23 -9.28
C GLU A 122 13.86 -7.93 -9.65
N PRO A 123 13.91 -9.22 -10.03
CA PRO A 123 15.15 -9.77 -10.57
C PRO A 123 15.59 -9.00 -11.82
N ILE A 124 14.62 -8.59 -12.64
CA ILE A 124 14.84 -7.78 -13.85
C ILE A 124 15.27 -6.37 -13.45
N THR A 125 14.60 -5.73 -12.49
CA THR A 125 14.93 -4.39 -12.02
C THR A 125 16.32 -4.32 -11.35
N LYS A 126 16.71 -5.32 -10.56
CA LYS A 126 18.07 -5.40 -9.98
C LYS A 126 19.13 -5.54 -11.05
N VAL A 127 18.92 -6.45 -12.01
CA VAL A 127 19.82 -6.62 -13.16
C VAL A 127 19.89 -5.35 -14.00
N ASP A 128 18.77 -4.64 -14.19
CA ASP A 128 18.73 -3.39 -14.95
C ASP A 128 19.37 -2.21 -14.22
N VAL A 129 19.25 -2.10 -12.90
CA VAL A 129 19.98 -1.10 -12.10
C VAL A 129 21.47 -1.35 -12.17
N TRP A 130 21.90 -2.61 -12.06
CA TRP A 130 23.30 -2.98 -12.26
C TRP A 130 23.78 -2.64 -13.66
N LYS A 131 23.03 -3.02 -14.70
CA LYS A 131 23.35 -2.63 -16.08
C LYS A 131 23.45 -1.12 -16.23
N ARG A 132 22.54 -0.34 -15.65
CA ARG A 132 22.59 1.13 -15.69
C ARG A 132 23.84 1.66 -14.99
N MET A 133 24.23 1.12 -13.84
CA MET A 133 25.48 1.49 -13.15
C MET A 133 26.72 1.14 -13.98
N TYR A 134 26.72 -0.01 -14.66
CA TYR A 134 27.83 -0.46 -15.51
C TYR A 134 27.91 0.31 -16.84
N VAL A 135 26.77 0.71 -17.40
CA VAL A 135 26.66 1.44 -18.67
C VAL A 135 26.83 2.95 -18.47
N LEU A 136 26.60 3.47 -17.25
CA LEU A 136 26.95 4.84 -16.89
C LEU A 136 28.47 5.02 -17.00
N LYS A 137 28.92 5.36 -18.19
CA LYS A 137 30.28 5.83 -18.41
C LYS A 137 30.35 7.28 -18.00
N TRP A 138 31.50 7.64 -17.46
CA TRP A 138 31.89 9.02 -17.30
C TRP A 138 31.91 9.69 -18.69
N GLU A 139 31.14 10.76 -18.88
CA GLU A 139 31.23 11.63 -20.05
C GLU A 139 32.00 12.88 -19.62
N ASP A 140 33.03 13.26 -20.39
CA ASP A 140 33.99 14.32 -20.06
C ASP A 140 33.34 15.72 -19.89
N GLU A 141 32.09 15.88 -20.29
CA GLU A 141 31.31 17.12 -20.18
C GLU A 141 30.49 17.24 -18.88
N LEU A 142 30.39 16.17 -18.07
CA LEU A 142 29.64 16.20 -16.80
C LEU A 142 30.55 16.55 -15.63
N GLU A 143 30.03 17.32 -14.68
CA GLU A 143 30.71 17.62 -13.42
C GLU A 143 30.83 16.36 -12.53
N VAL A 144 31.97 16.20 -11.86
CA VAL A 144 32.32 14.99 -11.09
C VAL A 144 31.29 14.69 -10.00
N GLU A 145 30.80 15.74 -9.38
CA GLU A 145 29.82 15.66 -8.31
C GLU A 145 28.46 15.16 -8.82
N GLU A 146 28.01 15.59 -10.01
CA GLU A 146 26.73 15.15 -10.59
C GLU A 146 26.74 13.67 -10.97
N HIS A 147 27.85 13.18 -11.52
CA HIS A 147 28.00 11.77 -11.87
C HIS A 147 28.04 10.88 -10.61
N ILE A 148 28.80 11.30 -9.58
CA ILE A 148 28.85 10.57 -8.31
C ILE A 148 27.48 10.57 -7.64
N ALA A 149 26.75 11.69 -7.65
CA ALA A 149 25.39 11.77 -7.11
C ALA A 149 24.44 10.79 -7.83
N LYS A 150 24.52 10.68 -9.16
CA LYS A 150 23.76 9.69 -9.94
C LYS A 150 24.10 8.26 -9.53
N LEU A 151 25.38 7.90 -9.43
CA LEU A 151 25.82 6.57 -8.98
C LEU A 151 25.36 6.26 -7.55
N MET A 152 25.45 7.24 -6.64
CA MET A 152 25.01 7.09 -5.25
C MET A 152 23.51 6.87 -5.15
N SER A 153 22.69 7.60 -5.93
CA SER A 153 21.24 7.40 -5.95
C SER A 153 20.85 6.00 -6.45
N LEU A 154 21.56 5.45 -7.44
CA LEU A 154 21.34 4.08 -7.94
C LEU A 154 21.73 3.02 -6.90
N LYS A 155 22.83 3.26 -6.16
CA LYS A 155 23.29 2.37 -5.07
C LYS A 155 22.31 2.37 -3.88
N GLU A 156 21.81 3.53 -3.48
CA GLU A 156 20.81 3.66 -2.42
C GLU A 156 19.51 2.94 -2.79
N TYR A 157 19.05 3.10 -4.03
CA TYR A 157 17.91 2.36 -4.56
C TYR A 157 18.12 0.84 -4.49
N ASN A 158 19.26 0.34 -4.96
CA ASN A 158 19.60 -1.09 -4.88
C ASN A 158 19.62 -1.60 -3.42
N THR A 159 20.15 -0.83 -2.48
CA THR A 159 20.22 -1.22 -1.06
C THR A 159 18.83 -1.33 -0.41
N LEU A 160 17.93 -0.40 -0.74
CA LEU A 160 16.55 -0.43 -0.24
C LEU A 160 15.78 -1.66 -0.75
N VAL A 161 15.98 -2.02 -2.01
CA VAL A 161 15.39 -3.23 -2.61
C VAL A 161 15.81 -4.48 -1.83
N TYR A 162 17.10 -4.65 -1.51
CA TYR A 162 17.60 -5.81 -0.75
C TYR A 162 17.00 -5.94 0.65
N LEU A 163 16.80 -4.82 1.36
CA LEU A 163 16.26 -4.81 2.72
C LEU A 163 14.76 -5.11 2.76
N ILE A 164 14.01 -4.75 1.72
CA ILE A 164 12.55 -4.95 1.66
C ILE A 164 12.19 -6.40 1.27
N CYS A 165 13.01 -7.07 0.44
CA CYS A 165 12.76 -8.47 0.01
C CYS A 165 13.16 -9.53 1.04
N SER A 166 13.86 -9.17 2.11
CA SER A 166 14.43 -10.15 3.06
C SER A 166 13.49 -10.51 4.22
N HIS A 167 12.22 -10.10 4.19
CA HIS A 167 11.17 -10.37 5.19
C HIS A 167 9.86 -10.74 4.51
#